data_AF-A0A2R7P2V3-F1
#
_entry.id   AF-A0A2R7P2V3-F1
#
_cell.length_a   1.000
_cell.length_b   1.000
_cell.length_c   1.000
_cell.angle_alpha   90.00
_cell.angle_beta   90.00
_cell.angle_gamma   90.00
#
_symmetry.space_group_name_H-M   'P 1'
#
loop_
_entity.id
_entity.type
_entity.pdbx_description
1 polymer ?
#
loop_
_entity_poly.entity_id
_entity_poly.type
_entity_poly.pdbx_seq_one_letter_code
_entity_poly.pdbx_strand_id
1 'polypeptide(L)' 'MITYLAVLKKDINFKKLETLLKNKSIKLAAHYKTIGVVKLESNTPVLEAELQEYFISIEEEKDNLTI' A
#
# COMPACT_ATOMS: atom_id res chain seq x y z
N MET A 1 9.73 -2.85 10.63
CA MET A 1 9.10 -2.17 9.48
C MET A 1 8.02 -3.10 8.99
N ILE A 2 6.78 -2.64 8.96
CA ILE A 2 5.66 -3.46 8.49
C ILE A 2 5.51 -3.24 7.00
N THR A 3 5.41 -4.34 6.26
CA THR A 3 5.29 -4.32 4.81
C THR A 3 3.87 -4.68 4.43
N TYR A 4 3.34 -3.99 3.44
CA TYR A 4 2.01 -4.23 2.91
C TYR A 4 2.06 -4.34 1.39
N LEU A 5 1.22 -5.20 0.84
CA LEU A 5 0.91 -5.26 -0.58
C LEU A 5 -0.49 -4.70 -0.79
N ALA A 6 -0.57 -3.67 -1.61
CA ALA A 6 -1.81 -2.94 -1.85
C ALA A 6 -2.15 -2.94 -3.33
N VAL A 7 -3.36 -3.40 -3.66
CA VAL A 7 -3.86 -3.43 -5.04
C VAL A 7 -4.47 -2.07 -5.36
N LEU A 8 -3.99 -1.40 -6.39
CA LEU A 8 -4.50 -0.10 -6.83
C LEU A 8 -5.87 -0.23 -7.49
N LYS A 9 -6.74 0.75 -7.23
CA LYS A 9 -7.94 0.95 -8.05
C LYS A 9 -7.53 1.42 -9.46
N LYS A 10 -8.38 1.11 -10.45
CA LYS A 10 -8.25 1.69 -11.79
C LYS A 10 -8.48 3.21 -11.72
N ASP A 11 -7.76 3.96 -12.55
CA ASP A 11 -7.87 5.43 -12.66
C ASP A 11 -7.56 6.22 -11.37
N ILE A 12 -6.67 5.72 -10.52
CA ILE A 12 -6.23 6.49 -9.34
C ILE A 12 -5.33 7.66 -9.71
N ASN A 13 -5.51 8.77 -9.00
CA ASN A 13 -4.58 9.89 -9.08
C ASN A 13 -3.33 9.62 -8.22
N PHE A 14 -2.26 9.14 -8.88
CA PHE A 14 -1.03 8.75 -8.20
C PHE A 14 -0.39 9.91 -7.41
N LYS A 15 -0.53 11.15 -7.88
CA LYS A 15 0.02 12.34 -7.21
C LYS A 15 -0.67 12.62 -5.87
N LYS A 16 -1.99 12.42 -5.82
CA LYS A 16 -2.76 12.48 -4.56
C LYS A 16 -2.37 11.33 -3.62
N LEU A 17 -2.24 10.12 -4.16
CA LEU A 17 -1.81 8.95 -3.40
C LEU A 17 -0.44 9.20 -2.74
N GLU A 18 0.57 9.66 -3.50
CA GLU A 18 1.90 9.95 -2.95
C GLU A 18 1.86 10.98 -1.82
N THR A 19 1.02 12.01 -1.96
CA THR A 19 0.85 13.03 -0.93
C THR A 19 0.24 12.44 0.34
N LEU A 20 -0.78 11.59 0.18
CA LEU A 20 -1.44 10.92 1.30
C LEU A 20 -0.49 9.96 2.02
N LEU A 21 0.26 9.15 1.27
CA LEU A 21 1.25 8.22 1.84
C LEU A 21 2.33 8.99 2.62
N LYS A 22 2.87 10.08 2.06
CA LYS A 22 3.82 10.95 2.76
C LYS A 22 3.25 11.55 4.04
N ASN A 23 2.03 12.06 4.01
CA ASN A 23 1.36 12.60 5.20
C ASN A 23 1.20 11.56 6.31
N LYS A 24 1.00 10.29 5.93
CA LYS A 24 0.90 9.16 6.86
C LYS A 24 2.24 8.53 7.22
N SER A 25 3.36 9.09 6.76
CA SER A 25 4.71 8.51 6.92
C SER A 25 4.82 7.07 6.38
N ILE A 26 4.01 6.75 5.36
CA ILE A 26 4.05 5.48 4.63
C ILE A 26 4.95 5.67 3.41
N LYS A 27 5.90 4.75 3.22
CA LYS A 27 6.81 4.73 2.09
C LYS A 27 6.29 3.80 1.01
N LEU A 28 6.28 4.27 -0.23
CA LEU A 28 6.02 3.41 -1.38
C LEU A 28 7.33 2.74 -1.81
N ALA A 29 7.47 1.46 -1.51
CA ALA A 29 8.70 0.70 -1.72
C ALA A 29 8.83 0.11 -3.12
N ALA A 30 7.71 -0.31 -3.71
CA ALA A 30 7.68 -0.84 -5.08
C ALA A 30 6.34 -0.55 -5.75
N HIS A 31 6.34 -0.52 -7.08
CA HIS A 31 5.14 -0.42 -7.89
C HIS A 31 5.19 -1.42 -9.04
N TYR A 32 4.40 -2.48 -8.92
CA TYR A 32 4.19 -3.53 -9.92
C TYR A 32 3.13 -3.09 -10.93
N LYS A 33 3.52 -2.19 -11.85
CA LYS A 33 2.63 -1.58 -12.85
C LYS A 33 1.82 -2.60 -13.67
N THR A 34 2.44 -3.74 -14.01
CA THR A 34 1.81 -4.79 -14.82
C THR A 34 0.55 -5.39 -14.18
N ILE A 35 0.52 -5.45 -12.85
CA ILE A 35 -0.60 -6.02 -12.07
C ILE A 35 -1.33 -4.96 -11.24
N GLY A 36 -0.93 -3.69 -11.33
CA GLY A 36 -1.51 -2.59 -10.56
C GLY A 36 -1.35 -2.75 -9.05
N VAL A 37 -0.25 -3.32 -8.57
CA VAL A 37 0.01 -3.52 -7.13
C VAL A 37 1.16 -2.63 -6.70
N VAL A 38 1.12 -2.10 -5.48
CA VAL A 38 2.25 -1.40 -4.85
C VAL A 38 2.64 -2.06 -3.54
N LYS A 39 3.93 -1.99 -3.21
CA LYS A 39 4.46 -2.38 -1.92
C LYS A 39 4.58 -1.12 -1.07
N LEU A 40 3.96 -1.14 0.09
CA LEU A 40 4.02 -0.06 1.07
C LEU A 40 4.82 -0.53 2.27
N GLU A 41 5.63 0.35 2.83
CA GLU A 41 6.36 0.11 4.07
C GLU A 41 5.98 1.19 5.06
N SER A 42 5.63 0.80 6.28
CA SER A 42 5.27 1.73 7.34
C SER A 42 5.90 1.30 8.66
N ASN A 43 6.16 2.29 9.52
CA ASN A 43 6.55 2.02 10.91
C ASN A 43 5.34 1.82 11.82
N THR A 44 4.15 2.23 11.36
CA THR A 44 2.87 2.09 12.07
C THR A 44 1.91 1.22 11.28
N PRO A 45 0.98 0.52 11.96
CA PRO A 45 -0.05 -0.26 11.29
C PRO A 45 -0.86 0.61 10.32
N VAL A 46 -1.01 0.12 9.09
CA VAL A 46 -1.82 0.79 8.07
C VAL A 46 -3.26 0.30 8.19
N LEU A 47 -4.20 1.22 8.37
CA LEU A 47 -5.63 0.91 8.38
C LEU A 47 -6.17 0.96 6.95
N GLU A 48 -6.72 -0.16 6.47
CA GLU A 48 -7.31 -0.26 5.13
C GLU A 48 -8.38 0.82 4.88
N ALA A 49 -9.22 1.10 5.89
CA ALA A 49 -10.29 2.09 5.80
C ALA A 49 -9.80 3.51 5.46
N GLU A 50 -8.55 3.86 5.81
CA GLU A 50 -7.99 5.18 5.51
C GLU A 50 -7.47 5.28 4.08
N LEU A 51 -7.28 4.14 3.43
CA LEU A 51 -6.64 4.00 2.12
C LEU A 51 -7.58 3.39 1.06
N GLN A 52 -8.78 2.95 1.47
CA GLN A 52 -9.79 2.36 0.59
C GLN A 52 -10.19 3.23 -0.62
N GLU A 53 -9.94 4.54 -0.58
CA GLU A 53 -10.16 5.43 -1.73
C GLU A 53 -9.23 5.11 -2.91
N TYR A 54 -8.00 4.66 -2.62
CA TYR A 54 -6.94 4.42 -3.60
C TYR A 54 -6.69 2.93 -3.86
N PHE A 55 -6.99 2.07 -2.90
CA PHE A 55 -6.72 0.65 -2.99
C PHE A 55 -7.99 -0.19 -2.99
N ILE A 56 -7.96 -1.29 -3.72
CA ILE A 56 -8.99 -2.33 -3.73
C ILE A 56 -8.86 -3.17 -2.46
N SER A 57 -7.62 -3.52 -2.09
CA SER A 57 -7.29 -4.31 -0.90
C SER A 57 -5.88 -3.99 -0.44
N ILE A 58 -5.65 -4.07 0.87
CA ILE A 58 -4.33 -3.91 1.48
C ILE A 58 -4.07 -5.12 2.39
N GLU A 59 -3.08 -5.91 2.02
CA GLU A 59 -2.68 -7.07 2.81
C GLU A 59 -1.33 -6.82 3.47
N GLU A 60 -1.22 -7.12 4.76
CA GLU A 60 0.06 -7.14 5.46
C GLU A 60 0.87 -8.35 4.97
N GLU A 61 2.10 -8.10 4.54
CA GLU A 61 3.07 -9.16 4.22
C GLU A 61 3.47 -9.81 5.56
N LYS A 62 2.67 -10.79 5.98
CA LYS A 62 2.99 -11.66 7.10
C LYS A 62 3.84 -12.79 6.60
N ASP A 63 5.03 -12.92 7.17
CA ASP A 63 5.94 -14.05 6.97
C ASP A 63 5.34 -15.31 7.62
N ASN A 64 4.26 -15.82 7.03
CA ASN A 64 3.57 -17.04 7.44
C ASN A 64 4.03 -18.24 6.60
N LEU A 65 5.27 -18.21 6.10
CA LEU A 65 5.94 -19.39 5.56
C LEU A 65 6.52 -20.23 6.70
N THR A 66 5.68 -20.66 7.64
CA THR A 66 6.01 -21.81 8.48
C THR A 66 5.66 -23.06 7.67
N ILE A 67 6.66 -23.59 6.95
CA ILE A 67 6.64 -24.98 6.45
C ILE A 67 7.06 -25.92 7.58
#